data_AF-W2KY36-F1
#
_entry.id   AF-W2KY36-F1
#
_cell.length_a   1.000
_cell.length_b   1.000
_cell.length_c   1.000
_cell.angle_alpha   90.00
_cell.angle_beta   90.00
_cell.angle_gamma   90.00
#
_symmetry.space_group_name_H-M   'P 1'
#
loop_
_entity.id
_entity.type
_entity.pdbx_description
1 polymer ?
#
loop_
_entity_poly.entity_id
_entity_poly.type
_entity_poly.pdbx_seq_one_letter_code
_entity_poly.pdbx_strand_id
1 'polypeptide(L)'
;MTKTRAQSSTLPGGEAEQGPTPISAPILPPRITKTSHAALVKWRKERWEYEDTICNRAKSDTDDLIVPIKNTFDEGLLREWCRLQWKEIEKIISSVKINSVSDIDQEMAENLRMDFSGSDAHERVIQYLKLCREIIDDHEWRTFFTGLDGTKQLCSILIKSLEPKALREEVDRTARFQVRKAREDEVVLHDLIPEKALDHEKAFQSQRRAKRDRGRGDREPNLASVCTGSKKPRLADATSSIGSQPATKSITDHPKVPLTPCPHCSDV
;
A
#
# COMPACT_ATOMS: atom_id res chain seq x y z
N MET A 1 25.19 -41.28 -58.10
CA MET A 1 24.28 -42.45 -58.09
C MET A 1 25.10 -43.72 -57.97
N THR A 2 24.93 -44.49 -56.89
CA THR A 2 25.32 -45.92 -56.78
C THR A 2 24.58 -46.49 -55.56
N LYS A 3 24.32 -47.81 -55.53
CA LYS A 3 23.22 -48.38 -54.74
C LYS A 3 23.58 -49.70 -54.03
N THR A 4 23.27 -49.75 -52.73
CA THR A 4 22.94 -50.95 -51.91
C THR A 4 23.92 -52.13 -51.87
N ARG A 5 24.36 -52.47 -50.65
CA ARG A 5 24.02 -53.78 -50.05
C ARG A 5 23.87 -53.68 -48.54
N ALA A 6 22.67 -53.98 -48.05
CA ALA A 6 22.46 -54.32 -46.64
C ALA A 6 22.66 -55.83 -46.46
N GLN A 7 23.07 -56.24 -45.26
CA GLN A 7 22.91 -57.61 -44.78
C GLN A 7 22.36 -57.54 -43.35
N SER A 8 21.18 -58.13 -43.15
CA SER A 8 20.60 -58.31 -41.82
C SER A 8 21.04 -59.66 -41.27
N SER A 9 21.55 -59.68 -40.05
CA SER A 9 21.81 -60.89 -39.28
C SER A 9 21.21 -60.70 -37.89
N THR A 10 20.45 -61.68 -37.41
CA THR A 10 19.52 -61.51 -36.30
C THR A 10 19.72 -62.61 -35.26
N LEU A 11 19.96 -62.19 -34.00
CA LEU A 11 19.91 -63.03 -32.78
C LEU A 11 20.99 -64.14 -32.67
N PRO A 12 21.20 -64.76 -31.49
CA PRO A 12 20.49 -64.58 -30.20
C PRO A 12 21.28 -63.79 -29.14
N GLY A 13 20.63 -63.53 -28.00
CA GLY A 13 21.27 -62.92 -26.85
C GLY A 13 22.16 -63.91 -26.09
N GLY A 14 23.27 -63.41 -25.55
CA GLY A 14 24.00 -64.04 -24.46
C GLY A 14 23.71 -63.27 -23.17
N GLU A 15 23.47 -63.98 -22.07
CA GLU A 15 23.39 -63.37 -20.75
C GLU A 15 24.79 -62.88 -20.37
N ALA A 16 24.93 -61.59 -20.13
CA ALA A 16 26.22 -61.00 -19.76
C ALA A 16 26.50 -61.28 -18.29
N GLU A 17 27.27 -62.35 -18.01
CA GLU A 17 27.89 -62.52 -16.70
C GLU A 17 28.62 -61.23 -16.30
N GLN A 18 28.33 -60.72 -15.11
CA GLN A 18 29.10 -59.64 -14.50
C GLN A 18 30.42 -60.20 -13.97
N GLY A 19 31.35 -60.48 -14.89
CA GLY A 19 32.73 -60.82 -14.55
C GLY A 19 33.38 -59.73 -13.68
N PRO A 20 34.37 -60.05 -12.83
CA PRO A 20 34.86 -59.14 -11.81
C PRO A 20 35.37 -57.81 -12.38
N THR A 21 34.69 -56.70 -12.06
CA THR A 21 35.02 -55.37 -12.55
C THR A 21 36.44 -54.99 -12.12
N PRO A 22 37.37 -54.68 -13.05
CA PRO A 22 38.75 -54.33 -12.68
C PRO A 22 38.80 -53.15 -11.70
N ILE A 23 39.63 -53.28 -10.66
CA ILE A 23 39.74 -52.30 -9.56
C ILE A 23 40.07 -50.89 -10.07
N SER A 24 40.83 -50.80 -11.18
CA SER A 24 41.24 -49.55 -11.84
C SER A 24 40.15 -48.89 -12.71
N ALA A 25 38.97 -49.50 -12.89
CA ALA A 25 37.90 -48.91 -13.68
C ALA A 25 37.20 -47.78 -12.89
N PRO A 26 37.08 -46.55 -13.43
CA PRO A 26 36.43 -45.44 -12.74
C PRO A 26 34.93 -45.69 -12.57
N ILE A 27 34.43 -45.54 -11.34
CA ILE A 27 33.01 -45.67 -11.03
C ILE A 27 32.32 -44.36 -11.41
N LEU A 28 31.34 -44.40 -12.31
CA LEU A 28 30.55 -43.24 -12.73
C LEU A 28 29.20 -43.21 -12.00
N PRO A 29 28.73 -42.04 -11.51
CA PRO A 29 27.41 -41.93 -10.89
C PRO A 29 26.29 -42.11 -11.94
N PRO A 30 25.23 -42.89 -11.66
CA PRO A 30 24.09 -43.00 -12.55
C PRO A 30 23.36 -41.66 -12.65
N ARG A 31 22.93 -41.26 -13.86
CA ARG A 31 22.29 -39.94 -14.09
C ARG A 31 20.76 -40.03 -14.15
N ILE A 32 20.09 -39.10 -13.46
CA ILE A 32 18.62 -38.95 -13.52
C ILE A 32 18.26 -38.21 -14.81
N THR A 33 17.97 -39.00 -15.87
CA THR A 33 17.60 -38.49 -17.21
C THR A 33 16.10 -38.45 -17.46
N LYS A 34 15.27 -39.02 -16.56
CA LYS A 34 13.80 -39.03 -16.64
C LYS A 34 13.19 -39.03 -15.23
N THR A 35 12.10 -38.30 -15.04
CA THR A 35 11.34 -38.20 -13.76
C THR A 35 10.20 -39.22 -13.62
N SER A 36 10.02 -40.13 -14.57
CA SER A 36 8.96 -41.16 -14.47
C SER A 36 9.26 -42.16 -13.35
N HIS A 37 8.22 -42.65 -12.67
CA HIS A 37 8.36 -43.53 -11.50
C HIS A 37 9.28 -44.73 -11.75
N ALA A 38 9.10 -45.46 -12.87
CA ALA A 38 9.94 -46.60 -13.22
C ALA A 38 11.42 -46.22 -13.47
N ALA A 39 11.69 -45.02 -14.01
CA ALA A 39 13.06 -44.53 -14.20
C ALA A 39 13.72 -44.17 -12.86
N LEU A 40 12.98 -43.53 -11.94
CA LEU A 40 13.47 -43.19 -10.61
C LEU A 40 13.69 -44.43 -9.72
N VAL A 41 12.86 -45.47 -9.85
CA VAL A 41 13.06 -46.76 -9.17
C VAL A 41 14.30 -47.47 -9.72
N LYS A 42 14.49 -47.52 -11.05
CA LYS A 42 15.69 -48.08 -11.67
C LYS A 42 16.95 -47.33 -11.23
N TRP A 43 16.93 -46.00 -11.32
CA TRP A 43 18.03 -45.14 -10.88
C TRP A 43 18.36 -45.36 -9.39
N ARG A 44 17.36 -45.51 -8.51
CA ARG A 44 17.60 -45.78 -7.08
C ARG A 44 18.35 -47.09 -6.83
N LYS A 45 18.09 -48.13 -7.63
CA LYS A 45 18.84 -49.41 -7.56
C LYS A 45 20.28 -49.22 -8.03
N GLU A 46 20.46 -48.62 -9.21
CA GLU A 46 21.79 -48.30 -9.77
C GLU A 46 22.60 -47.39 -8.85
N ARG A 47 21.91 -46.48 -8.14
CA ARG A 47 22.52 -45.54 -7.20
C ARG A 47 23.03 -46.24 -5.94
N TRP A 48 22.26 -47.19 -5.41
CA TRP A 48 22.69 -48.03 -4.28
C TRP A 48 23.88 -48.92 -4.67
N GLU A 49 23.86 -49.51 -5.87
CA GLU A 49 25.00 -50.27 -6.43
C GLU A 49 26.25 -49.39 -6.61
N TYR A 50 26.09 -48.14 -7.04
CA TYR A 50 27.17 -47.14 -7.12
C TYR A 50 27.75 -46.77 -5.74
N GLU A 51 26.89 -46.52 -4.75
CA GLU A 51 27.31 -46.18 -3.38
C GLU A 51 28.01 -47.37 -2.71
N ASP A 52 27.45 -48.58 -2.77
CA ASP A 52 28.09 -49.81 -2.29
C ASP A 52 29.46 -50.06 -2.95
N THR A 53 29.56 -49.89 -4.28
CA THR A 53 30.85 -50.06 -4.97
C THR A 53 31.89 -49.01 -4.57
N ILE A 54 31.49 -47.80 -4.16
CA ILE A 54 32.41 -46.79 -3.59
C ILE A 54 32.83 -47.19 -2.18
N CYS A 55 31.88 -47.55 -1.31
CA CYS A 55 32.16 -47.99 0.06
C CYS A 55 33.11 -49.19 0.08
N ASN A 56 32.88 -50.19 -0.77
CA ASN A 56 33.73 -51.37 -0.90
C ASN A 56 35.12 -51.12 -1.52
N ARG A 57 35.41 -49.90 -2.02
CA ARG A 57 36.76 -49.48 -2.48
C ARG A 57 37.44 -48.43 -1.59
N ALA A 58 36.68 -47.75 -0.73
CA ALA A 58 37.21 -46.76 0.20
C ALA A 58 38.02 -47.41 1.34
N LYS A 59 38.91 -46.63 1.97
CA LYS A 59 39.71 -47.03 3.15
C LYS A 59 39.47 -46.13 4.36
N SER A 60 38.53 -45.20 4.24
CA SER A 60 38.24 -44.08 5.11
C SER A 60 36.79 -43.65 4.87
N ASP A 61 36.38 -42.53 5.47
CA ASP A 61 35.07 -41.92 5.22
C ASP A 61 34.77 -41.75 3.72
N THR A 62 33.50 -41.91 3.37
CA THR A 62 32.96 -42.05 2.02
C THR A 62 32.13 -40.86 1.55
N ASP A 63 31.65 -40.01 2.46
CA ASP A 63 30.67 -38.97 2.12
C ASP A 63 31.23 -37.94 1.11
N ASP A 64 32.50 -37.59 1.19
CA ASP A 64 33.20 -36.72 0.22
C ASP A 64 33.40 -37.38 -1.17
N LEU A 65 33.30 -38.72 -1.27
CA LEU A 65 33.46 -39.48 -2.52
C LEU A 65 32.13 -39.69 -3.26
N ILE A 66 31.01 -39.60 -2.55
CA ILE A 66 29.67 -39.91 -3.07
C ILE A 66 29.08 -38.66 -3.73
N VAL A 67 29.02 -38.64 -5.07
CA VAL A 67 28.52 -37.50 -5.84
C VAL A 67 27.07 -37.17 -5.41
N PRO A 68 26.75 -35.94 -4.93
CA PRO A 68 25.43 -35.63 -4.41
C PRO A 68 24.31 -35.79 -5.45
N ILE A 69 23.11 -36.23 -5.02
CA ILE A 69 21.97 -36.53 -5.90
C ILE A 69 21.63 -35.35 -6.84
N LYS A 70 21.67 -34.11 -6.34
CA LYS A 70 21.48 -32.89 -7.15
C LYS A 70 22.41 -32.80 -8.37
N ASN A 71 23.64 -33.29 -8.25
CA ASN A 71 24.65 -33.28 -9.32
C ASN A 71 24.51 -34.49 -10.28
N THR A 72 23.62 -35.44 -9.99
CA THR A 72 23.33 -36.58 -10.88
C THR A 72 22.18 -36.31 -11.85
N PHE A 73 21.43 -35.23 -11.67
CA PHE A 73 20.36 -34.85 -12.59
C PHE A 73 20.89 -34.50 -13.98
N ASP A 74 19.97 -34.52 -14.96
CA ASP A 74 20.21 -33.80 -16.21
C ASP A 74 19.91 -32.31 -16.09
N GLU A 75 20.85 -31.47 -16.54
CA GLU A 75 20.79 -30.01 -16.49
C GLU A 75 19.63 -29.41 -17.29
N GLY A 76 19.18 -30.09 -18.34
CA GLY A 76 17.96 -29.71 -19.08
C GLY A 76 16.70 -30.10 -18.31
N LEU A 77 16.68 -31.34 -17.79
CA LEU A 77 15.55 -31.87 -17.04
C LEU A 77 15.29 -31.12 -15.73
N LEU A 78 16.34 -30.84 -14.95
CA LEU A 78 16.26 -30.13 -13.67
C LEU A 78 15.78 -28.68 -13.88
N ARG A 79 16.33 -27.99 -14.88
CA ARG A 79 15.94 -26.63 -15.28
C ARG A 79 14.47 -26.56 -15.68
N GLU A 80 13.99 -27.52 -16.48
CA GLU A 80 12.59 -27.55 -16.89
C GLU A 80 11.66 -27.94 -15.73
N TRP A 81 12.03 -28.91 -14.90
CA TRP A 81 11.24 -29.33 -13.74
C TRP A 81 11.08 -28.19 -12.73
N CYS A 82 12.17 -27.50 -12.37
CA CYS A 82 12.12 -26.30 -11.53
C CYS A 82 11.27 -25.20 -12.17
N ARG A 83 11.39 -24.95 -13.49
CA ARG A 83 10.59 -23.96 -14.21
C ARG A 83 9.09 -24.25 -14.17
N LEU A 84 8.70 -25.52 -14.31
CA LEU A 84 7.30 -25.94 -14.31
C LEU A 84 6.68 -25.93 -12.91
N GLN A 85 7.41 -26.41 -11.89
CA GLN A 85 6.96 -26.37 -10.50
C GLN A 85 6.89 -24.93 -9.96
N TRP A 86 7.83 -24.07 -10.33
CA TRP A 86 7.76 -22.65 -9.97
C TRP A 86 6.52 -21.97 -10.56
N LYS A 87 6.20 -22.20 -11.84
CA LYS A 87 4.97 -21.68 -12.47
C LYS A 87 3.68 -22.21 -11.85
N GLU A 88 3.69 -23.42 -11.32
CA GLU A 88 2.55 -23.97 -10.58
C GLU A 88 2.35 -23.24 -9.25
N ILE A 89 3.44 -22.95 -8.53
CA ILE A 89 3.43 -22.15 -7.29
C ILE A 89 3.01 -20.70 -7.57
N GLU A 90 3.56 -20.04 -8.59
CA GLU A 90 3.14 -18.69 -9.03
C GLU A 90 1.64 -18.64 -9.32
N LYS A 91 1.12 -19.62 -10.09
CA LYS A 91 -0.31 -19.73 -10.40
C LYS A 91 -1.16 -19.91 -9.15
N ILE A 92 -0.71 -20.71 -8.18
CA ILE A 92 -1.41 -20.88 -6.89
C ILE A 92 -1.46 -19.55 -6.14
N ILE A 93 -0.32 -18.86 -5.98
CA ILE A 93 -0.23 -17.56 -5.29
C ILE A 93 -1.16 -16.53 -5.92
N SER A 94 -1.11 -16.34 -7.24
CA SER A 94 -2.03 -15.44 -7.95
C SER A 94 -3.49 -15.84 -7.77
N SER A 95 -3.82 -17.14 -7.83
CA SER A 95 -5.20 -17.61 -7.67
C SER A 95 -5.76 -17.39 -6.26
N VAL A 96 -4.92 -17.45 -5.22
CA VAL A 96 -5.32 -17.14 -3.85
C VAL A 96 -5.54 -15.63 -3.69
N LYS A 97 -4.57 -14.79 -4.11
CA LYS A 97 -4.64 -13.32 -3.96
C LYS A 97 -5.77 -12.67 -4.78
N ILE A 98 -6.16 -13.26 -5.92
CA ILE A 98 -7.33 -12.82 -6.71
C ILE A 98 -8.66 -13.19 -6.03
N ASN A 99 -8.74 -14.32 -5.32
CA ASN A 99 -10.00 -14.82 -4.75
C ASN A 99 -10.36 -14.19 -3.39
N SER A 100 -9.39 -13.64 -2.65
CA SER A 100 -9.65 -12.85 -1.45
C SER A 100 -9.86 -11.37 -1.80
N VAL A 101 -11.04 -11.04 -2.34
CA VAL A 101 -11.45 -9.63 -2.48
C VAL A 101 -11.80 -9.08 -1.09
N SER A 102 -10.81 -8.50 -0.41
CA SER A 102 -11.05 -7.61 0.73
C SER A 102 -11.94 -6.45 0.30
N ASP A 103 -12.75 -5.90 1.22
CA ASP A 103 -13.65 -4.80 0.89
C ASP A 103 -12.86 -3.53 0.56
N ILE A 104 -12.77 -3.22 -0.73
CA ILE A 104 -12.02 -2.10 -1.30
C ILE A 104 -12.56 -0.75 -0.80
N ASP A 105 -13.88 -0.63 -0.60
CA ASP A 105 -14.49 0.60 -0.08
C ASP A 105 -14.12 0.78 1.40
N GLN A 106 -14.08 -0.30 2.19
CA GLN A 106 -13.70 -0.26 3.62
C GLN A 106 -12.21 0.02 3.82
N GLU A 107 -11.33 -0.70 3.12
CA GLU A 107 -9.86 -0.53 3.21
C GLU A 107 -9.45 0.91 2.87
N MET A 108 -10.09 1.49 1.84
CA MET A 108 -9.91 2.88 1.43
C MET A 108 -10.57 3.88 2.40
N ALA A 109 -11.65 3.53 3.08
CA ALA A 109 -12.22 4.40 4.13
C ALA A 109 -11.37 4.43 5.41
N GLU A 110 -10.61 3.36 5.70
CA GLU A 110 -9.72 3.29 6.86
C GLU A 110 -8.36 3.96 6.61
N ASN A 111 -7.70 3.62 5.50
CA ASN A 111 -6.31 3.96 5.24
C ASN A 111 -6.11 5.24 4.38
N LEU A 112 -6.98 5.51 3.41
CA LEU A 112 -6.81 6.65 2.50
C LEU A 112 -7.34 7.93 3.14
N ARG A 113 -6.46 8.67 3.82
CA ARG A 113 -6.77 9.95 4.48
C ARG A 113 -5.88 11.07 3.97
N MET A 114 -6.47 12.24 3.74
CA MET A 114 -5.73 13.45 3.41
C MET A 114 -5.15 14.08 4.69
N ASP A 115 -3.84 14.29 4.75
CA ASP A 115 -3.22 15.03 5.85
C ASP A 115 -3.43 16.55 5.67
N PHE A 116 -3.77 17.23 6.75
CA PHE A 116 -3.99 18.68 6.82
C PHE A 116 -2.88 19.42 7.59
N SER A 117 -1.78 18.76 7.95
CA SER A 117 -0.59 19.42 8.51
C SER A 117 0.06 20.41 7.52
N GLY A 118 -0.04 20.12 6.21
CA GLY A 118 0.48 20.95 5.12
C GLY A 118 -0.34 22.23 4.88
N SER A 119 0.36 23.36 4.68
CA SER A 119 -0.26 24.67 4.45
C SER A 119 -0.75 24.92 3.02
N ASP A 120 -0.29 24.16 2.02
CA ASP A 120 -0.76 24.30 0.64
C ASP A 120 -1.86 23.30 0.30
N ALA A 121 -2.85 23.74 -0.48
CA ALA A 121 -4.00 22.92 -0.83
C ALA A 121 -3.73 21.92 -1.97
N HIS A 122 -2.84 22.24 -2.90
CA HIS A 122 -2.50 21.38 -4.04
C HIS A 122 -1.56 20.25 -3.61
N GLU A 123 -0.53 20.56 -2.83
CA GLU A 123 0.41 19.56 -2.28
C GLU A 123 -0.32 18.47 -1.48
N ARG A 124 -1.29 18.83 -0.63
CA ARG A 124 -2.13 17.85 0.10
C ARG A 124 -2.88 16.90 -0.82
N VAL A 125 -3.37 17.39 -1.97
CA VAL A 125 -4.09 16.57 -2.95
C VAL A 125 -3.14 15.65 -3.71
N ILE A 126 -1.94 16.12 -4.07
CA ILE A 126 -0.88 15.28 -4.65
C ILE A 126 -0.48 14.15 -3.70
N GLN A 127 -0.24 14.45 -2.41
CA GLN A 127 0.09 13.42 -1.41
C GLN A 127 -1.08 12.44 -1.17
N TYR A 128 -2.32 12.91 -1.19
CA TYR A 128 -3.52 12.06 -1.09
C TYR A 128 -3.67 11.10 -2.29
N LEU A 129 -3.49 11.59 -3.52
CA LEU A 129 -3.51 10.74 -4.72
C LEU A 129 -2.33 9.75 -4.73
N LYS A 130 -1.14 10.19 -4.31
CA LYS A 130 0.03 9.31 -4.13
C LYS A 130 -0.27 8.18 -3.14
N LEU A 131 -0.82 8.49 -1.96
CA LEU A 131 -1.21 7.48 -0.96
C LEU A 131 -2.25 6.48 -1.53
N CYS A 132 -3.23 6.96 -2.30
CA CYS A 132 -4.18 6.08 -2.97
C CYS A 132 -3.49 5.12 -3.95
N ARG A 133 -2.50 5.60 -4.73
CA ARG A 133 -1.69 4.76 -5.62
C ARG A 133 -0.83 3.75 -4.88
N GLU A 134 -0.25 4.13 -3.74
CA GLU A 134 0.54 3.22 -2.90
C GLU A 134 -0.33 2.06 -2.35
N ILE A 135 -1.52 2.36 -1.82
CA ILE A 135 -2.49 1.32 -1.35
C ILE A 135 -2.93 0.40 -2.51
N ILE A 136 -3.18 0.94 -3.71
CA ILE A 136 -3.56 0.15 -4.89
C ILE A 136 -2.43 -0.79 -5.33
N ASP A 137 -1.18 -0.38 -5.15
CA ASP A 137 -0.01 -1.11 -5.62
C ASP A 137 0.42 -2.21 -4.63
N ASP A 138 0.38 -1.94 -3.32
CA ASP A 138 0.62 -2.93 -2.25
C ASP A 138 -0.37 -4.11 -2.32
N HIS A 139 -1.65 -3.80 -2.57
CA HIS A 139 -2.73 -4.79 -2.63
C HIS A 139 -2.88 -5.43 -4.02
N GLU A 140 -2.02 -5.06 -4.99
CA GLU A 140 -2.05 -5.47 -6.42
C GLU A 140 -3.35 -5.13 -7.17
N TRP A 141 -4.16 -4.19 -6.65
CA TRP A 141 -5.48 -3.81 -7.16
C TRP A 141 -5.47 -3.03 -8.48
N ARG A 142 -4.29 -2.76 -9.06
CA ARG A 142 -4.12 -2.02 -10.33
C ARG A 142 -5.03 -2.53 -11.47
N THR A 143 -5.30 -3.84 -11.50
CA THR A 143 -6.18 -4.48 -12.50
C THR A 143 -7.64 -4.04 -12.39
N PHE A 144 -8.18 -3.86 -11.19
CA PHE A 144 -9.57 -3.41 -10.97
C PHE A 144 -9.80 -1.94 -11.37
N PHE A 145 -8.76 -1.11 -11.31
CA PHE A 145 -8.81 0.31 -11.65
C PHE A 145 -8.36 0.62 -13.10
N THR A 146 -8.14 -0.41 -13.92
CA THR A 146 -7.75 -0.26 -15.33
C THR A 146 -8.98 -0.15 -16.24
N GLY A 147 -8.97 0.82 -17.17
CA GLY A 147 -10.05 1.05 -18.14
C GLY A 147 -11.15 2.00 -17.64
N LEU A 148 -12.12 2.31 -18.51
CA LEU A 148 -13.10 3.39 -18.30
C LEU A 148 -13.99 3.23 -17.06
N ASP A 149 -14.37 2.01 -16.70
CA ASP A 149 -15.16 1.76 -15.50
C ASP A 149 -14.27 1.68 -14.25
N GLY A 150 -13.02 1.26 -14.42
CA GLY A 150 -11.98 1.30 -13.37
C GLY A 150 -11.64 2.72 -12.94
N THR A 151 -11.45 3.66 -13.87
CA THR A 151 -11.22 5.08 -13.53
C THR A 151 -12.44 5.72 -12.87
N LYS A 152 -13.66 5.32 -13.26
CA LYS A 152 -14.90 5.76 -12.58
C LYS A 152 -14.99 5.26 -11.15
N GLN A 153 -14.64 3.99 -10.92
CA GLN A 153 -14.62 3.42 -9.57
C GLN A 153 -13.53 4.08 -8.71
N LEU A 154 -12.36 4.36 -9.28
CA LEU A 154 -11.28 5.10 -8.62
C LEU A 154 -11.74 6.52 -8.23
N CYS A 155 -12.33 7.28 -9.16
CA CYS A 155 -12.87 8.62 -8.87
C CYS A 155 -13.99 8.57 -7.80
N SER A 156 -14.82 7.52 -7.81
CA SER A 156 -15.86 7.29 -6.80
C SER A 156 -15.26 7.10 -5.40
N ILE A 157 -14.25 6.22 -5.27
CA ILE A 157 -13.52 5.98 -4.02
C ILE A 157 -12.80 7.25 -3.55
N LEU A 158 -12.04 7.89 -4.43
CA LEU A 158 -11.31 9.14 -4.14
C LEU A 158 -12.23 10.21 -3.57
N ILE A 159 -13.48 10.31 -4.03
CA ILE A 159 -14.50 11.22 -3.46
C ILE A 159 -15.05 10.68 -2.13
N LYS A 160 -15.37 9.38 -2.00
CA LYS A 160 -15.87 8.78 -0.75
C LYS A 160 -14.88 8.97 0.42
N SER A 161 -13.59 8.71 0.21
CA SER A 161 -12.56 8.79 1.25
C SER A 161 -12.14 10.21 1.61
N LEU A 162 -12.66 11.26 0.94
CA LEU A 162 -12.36 12.64 1.34
C LEU A 162 -12.85 12.91 2.77
N GLU A 163 -11.92 13.38 3.60
CA GLU A 163 -12.15 13.99 4.91
C GLU A 163 -11.52 15.39 4.88
N PRO A 164 -12.11 16.46 5.48
CA PRO A 164 -13.38 16.51 6.21
C PRO A 164 -14.63 16.25 5.37
N LYS A 165 -15.66 15.68 6.01
CA LYS A 165 -16.99 15.41 5.42
C LYS A 165 -17.58 16.57 4.61
N ALA A 166 -17.38 17.82 5.02
CA ALA A 166 -17.94 18.97 4.33
C ALA A 166 -17.25 19.25 2.96
N LEU A 167 -15.93 19.06 2.86
CA LEU A 167 -15.22 19.13 1.58
C LEU A 167 -15.68 18.02 0.63
N ARG A 168 -15.82 16.79 1.16
CA ARG A 168 -16.39 15.65 0.42
C ARG A 168 -17.76 15.97 -0.16
N GLU A 169 -18.68 16.52 0.64
CA GLU A 169 -20.04 16.85 0.19
C GLU A 169 -20.06 17.96 -0.88
N GLU A 170 -19.11 18.90 -0.84
CA GLU A 170 -18.96 19.94 -1.87
C GLU A 170 -18.40 19.39 -3.19
N VAL A 171 -17.34 18.58 -3.13
CA VAL A 171 -16.73 17.91 -4.30
C VAL A 171 -17.72 16.92 -4.91
N ASP A 172 -18.36 16.08 -4.10
CA ASP A 172 -19.35 15.08 -4.54
C ASP A 172 -20.52 15.74 -5.30
N ARG A 173 -21.05 16.86 -4.77
CA ARG A 173 -22.13 17.65 -5.38
C ARG A 173 -21.67 18.34 -6.65
N THR A 174 -20.50 18.98 -6.64
CA THR A 174 -19.92 19.64 -7.82
C THR A 174 -19.69 18.63 -8.95
N ALA A 175 -19.15 17.45 -8.64
CA ALA A 175 -18.92 16.37 -9.58
C ALA A 175 -20.21 15.66 -10.07
N ARG A 176 -21.35 15.76 -9.35
CA ARG A 176 -22.66 15.29 -9.84
C ARG A 176 -23.32 16.28 -10.81
N PHE A 177 -23.34 17.56 -10.44
CA PHE A 177 -24.23 18.54 -11.07
C PHE A 177 -23.53 19.54 -12.02
N GLN A 178 -22.24 19.83 -11.80
CA GLN A 178 -21.48 20.81 -12.60
C GLN A 178 -20.41 20.12 -13.45
N VAL A 179 -19.45 19.45 -12.82
CA VAL A 179 -18.26 18.88 -13.46
C VAL A 179 -18.38 17.35 -13.54
N ARG A 180 -19.32 16.85 -14.35
CA ARG A 180 -19.58 15.39 -14.46
C ARG A 180 -18.36 14.56 -14.83
N LYS A 181 -17.43 15.13 -15.61
CA LYS A 181 -16.16 14.49 -15.99
C LYS A 181 -15.26 14.13 -14.79
N ALA A 182 -15.37 14.85 -13.67
CA ALA A 182 -14.61 14.53 -12.45
C ALA A 182 -15.05 13.21 -11.77
N ARG A 183 -16.02 12.48 -12.33
CA ARG A 183 -16.37 11.10 -11.95
C ARG A 183 -15.84 10.05 -12.90
N GLU A 184 -15.19 10.44 -13.99
CA GLU A 184 -14.74 9.56 -15.08
C GLU A 184 -13.24 9.74 -15.40
N ASP A 185 -12.72 10.95 -15.13
CA ASP A 185 -11.36 11.40 -15.39
C ASP A 185 -10.70 11.90 -14.09
N GLU A 186 -9.62 11.23 -13.71
CA GLU A 186 -8.82 11.48 -12.51
C GLU A 186 -8.12 12.85 -12.53
N VAL A 187 -7.77 13.38 -13.71
CA VAL A 187 -7.12 14.69 -13.85
C VAL A 187 -8.14 15.81 -13.57
N VAL A 188 -9.35 15.66 -14.08
CA VAL A 188 -10.44 16.62 -13.81
C VAL A 188 -10.89 16.57 -12.34
N LEU A 189 -10.74 15.41 -11.67
CA LEU A 189 -10.94 15.30 -10.24
C LEU A 189 -9.80 15.92 -9.43
N HIS A 190 -8.54 15.70 -9.84
CA HIS A 190 -7.36 16.32 -9.24
C HIS A 190 -7.48 17.83 -9.18
N ASP A 191 -7.92 18.49 -10.27
CA ASP A 191 -8.03 19.94 -10.32
C ASP A 191 -9.20 20.48 -9.47
N LEU A 192 -10.29 19.71 -9.36
CA LEU A 192 -11.51 20.09 -8.64
C LEU A 192 -11.35 20.07 -7.11
N ILE A 193 -10.64 19.09 -6.55
CA ILE A 193 -10.48 18.96 -5.09
C ILE A 193 -9.78 20.18 -4.44
N PRO A 194 -8.61 20.67 -4.91
CA PRO A 194 -7.93 21.82 -4.33
C PRO A 194 -8.69 23.12 -4.57
N GLU A 195 -9.42 23.25 -5.69
CA GLU A 195 -10.31 24.40 -5.92
C GLU A 195 -11.34 24.51 -4.78
N LYS A 196 -12.05 23.41 -4.47
CA LYS A 196 -13.06 23.41 -3.40
C LYS A 196 -12.46 23.46 -1.99
N ALA A 197 -11.27 22.91 -1.78
CA ALA A 197 -10.55 23.06 -0.52
C ALA A 197 -10.16 24.54 -0.26
N LEU A 198 -9.68 25.25 -1.29
CA LEU A 198 -9.36 26.67 -1.21
C LEU A 198 -10.61 27.54 -1.00
N ASP A 199 -11.74 27.22 -1.64
CA ASP A 199 -13.00 27.94 -1.39
C ASP A 199 -13.52 27.73 0.04
N HIS A 200 -13.43 26.51 0.57
CA HIS A 200 -13.72 26.22 1.98
C HIS A 200 -12.84 27.04 2.93
N GLU A 201 -11.54 27.15 2.67
CA GLU A 201 -10.64 27.94 3.50
C GLU A 201 -10.91 29.45 3.39
N LYS A 202 -11.17 29.98 2.19
CA LYS A 202 -11.59 31.38 1.98
C LYS A 202 -12.85 31.70 2.79
N ALA A 203 -13.84 30.81 2.77
CA ALA A 203 -15.10 30.96 3.51
C ALA A 203 -14.87 30.95 5.05
N PHE A 204 -14.04 30.03 5.54
CA PHE A 204 -13.69 30.00 6.97
C PHE A 204 -12.90 31.24 7.40
N GLN A 205 -11.93 31.69 6.60
CA GLN A 205 -11.18 32.92 6.89
C GLN A 205 -12.06 34.17 6.86
N SER A 206 -12.98 34.30 5.89
CA SER A 206 -13.89 35.45 5.81
C SER A 206 -14.86 35.51 6.99
N GLN A 207 -15.41 34.36 7.41
CA GLN A 207 -16.26 34.25 8.61
C GLN A 207 -15.49 34.65 9.89
N ARG A 208 -14.22 34.23 10.04
CA ARG A 208 -13.37 34.65 11.16
C ARG A 208 -13.04 36.14 11.14
N ARG A 209 -12.87 36.75 9.95
CA ARG A 209 -12.68 38.21 9.81
C ARG A 209 -13.95 38.96 10.21
N ALA A 210 -15.12 38.57 9.69
CA ALA A 210 -16.41 39.19 10.01
C ALA A 210 -16.76 39.12 11.51
N LYS A 211 -16.43 38.01 12.20
CA LYS A 211 -16.64 37.90 13.66
C LYS A 211 -15.73 38.85 14.47
N ARG A 212 -14.50 39.12 14.01
CA ARG A 212 -13.59 40.10 14.64
C ARG A 212 -14.07 41.53 14.45
N ASP A 213 -14.63 41.83 13.27
CA ASP A 213 -15.11 43.16 12.91
C ASP A 213 -16.35 43.57 13.73
N ARG A 214 -17.35 42.67 13.81
CA ARG A 214 -18.52 42.83 14.70
C ARG A 214 -18.12 43.02 16.17
N GLY A 215 -17.06 42.33 16.63
CA GLY A 215 -16.52 42.49 17.99
C GLY A 215 -15.70 43.76 18.22
N ARG A 216 -15.50 44.62 17.20
CA ARG A 216 -14.82 45.92 17.31
C ARG A 216 -15.80 47.09 17.29
N GLY A 217 -16.96 46.95 16.64
CA GLY A 217 -17.98 48.00 16.56
C GLY A 217 -18.62 48.39 17.90
N ASP A 218 -18.60 47.48 18.88
CA ASP A 218 -19.26 47.63 20.19
C ASP A 218 -18.38 48.35 21.25
N ARG A 219 -17.36 49.09 20.81
CA ARG A 219 -16.64 50.07 21.63
C ARG A 219 -16.91 51.47 21.09
N GLU A 220 -18.02 52.04 21.57
CA GLU A 220 -18.38 53.44 21.35
C GLU A 220 -17.22 54.38 21.76
N PRO A 221 -16.69 55.21 20.84
CA PRO A 221 -15.73 56.25 21.19
C PRO A 221 -16.50 57.46 21.73
N ASN A 222 -16.79 57.44 23.04
CA ASN A 222 -17.53 58.51 23.71
C ASN A 222 -16.79 59.86 23.56
N LEU A 223 -17.37 60.77 22.77
CA LEU A 223 -16.78 62.07 22.42
C LEU A 223 -17.44 63.22 23.19
N ALA A 224 -16.96 63.42 24.41
CA ALA A 224 -17.14 64.65 25.19
C ALA A 224 -15.90 64.84 26.10
N SER A 225 -15.35 66.04 26.34
CA SER A 225 -15.64 67.38 25.82
C SER A 225 -14.35 68.21 25.81
N VAL A 226 -14.33 69.34 25.10
CA VAL A 226 -13.18 70.28 25.06
C VAL A 226 -13.45 71.48 25.97
N CYS A 227 -12.55 71.79 26.91
CA CYS A 227 -12.02 73.14 27.18
C CYS A 227 -11.04 73.23 28.38
N THR A 228 -9.83 73.73 28.09
CA THR A 228 -8.96 74.65 28.87
C THR A 228 -9.17 74.88 30.38
N GLY A 229 -8.09 74.81 31.19
CA GLY A 229 -8.05 75.46 32.52
C GLY A 229 -6.87 75.11 33.44
N SER A 230 -5.81 75.92 33.44
CA SER A 230 -4.57 75.68 34.21
C SER A 230 -4.68 75.82 35.74
N LYS A 231 -4.02 74.93 36.51
CA LYS A 231 -3.05 75.26 37.60
C LYS A 231 -2.40 74.03 38.26
N LYS A 232 -1.26 74.23 38.92
CA LYS A 232 -0.40 73.24 39.62
C LYS A 232 0.04 73.82 40.99
N PRO A 233 0.22 73.01 42.04
CA PRO A 233 1.56 72.68 42.58
C PRO A 233 1.78 71.15 42.63
N ARG A 234 2.99 70.54 42.54
CA ARG A 234 4.16 70.51 43.48
C ARG A 234 3.77 70.00 44.87
N LEU A 235 4.42 69.00 45.49
CA LEU A 235 5.60 68.15 45.20
C LEU A 235 5.31 66.75 45.84
N ALA A 236 6.08 65.65 45.86
CA ALA A 236 7.46 65.23 45.46
C ALA A 236 7.44 63.65 45.40
N ASP A 237 8.47 62.84 45.08
CA ASP A 237 9.81 63.03 44.49
C ASP A 237 10.32 61.71 43.80
N ALA A 238 11.62 61.39 43.84
CA ALA A 238 12.27 60.19 43.26
C ALA A 238 12.03 58.87 44.06
N THR A 239 12.36 57.64 43.60
CA THR A 239 13.43 57.19 42.66
C THR A 239 13.12 55.79 42.04
N SER A 240 13.60 55.50 40.82
CA SER A 240 14.06 54.20 40.19
C SER A 240 13.49 52.82 40.63
N SER A 241 13.27 51.79 39.79
CA SER A 241 13.20 51.57 38.32
C SER A 241 12.88 50.07 38.04
N ILE A 242 12.45 49.72 36.81
CA ILE A 242 12.31 48.34 36.24
C ILE A 242 11.24 47.42 36.88
N GLY A 243 10.52 46.63 36.06
CA GLY A 243 9.76 45.44 36.52
C GLY A 243 8.40 45.20 35.86
N SER A 244 8.37 44.57 34.67
CA SER A 244 7.14 44.29 33.91
C SER A 244 6.30 43.13 34.46
N GLN A 245 5.00 43.38 34.73
CA GLN A 245 3.81 42.50 34.56
C GLN A 245 3.81 41.03 35.11
N PRO A 246 2.65 40.31 35.16
CA PRO A 246 1.28 40.66 34.75
C PRO A 246 0.26 40.65 35.91
N ALA A 247 -1.03 40.80 35.58
CA ALA A 247 -2.13 40.79 36.55
C ALA A 247 -2.75 39.40 36.74
N THR A 248 -3.19 39.12 37.97
CA THR A 248 -4.03 37.95 38.32
C THR A 248 -5.42 38.43 38.71
N LYS A 249 -6.49 37.86 38.14
CA LYS A 249 -7.84 37.92 38.72
C LYS A 249 -8.52 36.54 38.65
N SER A 250 -8.98 36.10 39.81
CA SER A 250 -9.78 34.90 40.08
C SER A 250 -11.22 35.07 39.52
N ILE A 251 -11.96 34.01 39.14
CA ILE A 251 -12.85 33.16 39.98
C ILE A 251 -13.83 34.00 40.83
N THR A 252 -15.15 33.74 40.92
CA THR A 252 -16.01 32.61 40.44
C THR A 252 -17.01 33.07 39.33
N ASP A 253 -18.23 32.56 39.02
CA ASP A 253 -19.14 31.51 39.57
C ASP A 253 -20.09 30.89 38.50
N HIS A 254 -20.96 29.96 38.91
CA HIS A 254 -22.02 29.27 38.14
C HIS A 254 -23.45 29.63 38.70
N PRO A 255 -24.56 28.91 38.38
CA PRO A 255 -25.24 28.86 37.07
C PRO A 255 -26.78 29.09 37.14
N LYS A 256 -27.44 29.31 35.99
CA LYS A 256 -28.86 28.89 35.81
C LYS A 256 -29.25 28.68 34.33
N VAL A 257 -30.26 27.85 34.10
CA VAL A 257 -30.75 27.39 32.78
C VAL A 257 -32.23 27.80 32.57
N PRO A 258 -32.92 27.53 31.43
CA PRO A 258 -33.67 28.57 30.71
C PRO A 258 -35.20 28.49 30.88
N LEU A 259 -35.91 29.51 30.37
CA LEU A 259 -37.36 29.48 30.15
C LEU A 259 -37.76 30.18 28.85
N THR A 260 -38.31 29.42 27.91
CA THR A 260 -39.19 29.88 26.83
C THR A 260 -40.26 28.81 26.59
N PRO A 261 -41.56 29.11 26.74
CA PRO A 261 -42.63 28.11 26.63
C PRO A 261 -43.06 27.89 25.17
N CYS A 262 -43.60 26.71 24.87
CA CYS A 262 -44.21 26.36 23.58
C CYS A 262 -45.74 26.19 23.73
N PRO A 263 -46.58 26.94 23.00
CA PRO A 263 -48.03 26.85 23.14
C PRO A 263 -48.77 26.47 21.84
N HIS A 264 -48.57 25.24 21.33
CA HIS A 264 -49.68 24.48 20.71
C HIS A 264 -49.34 22.98 20.56
N CYS A 265 -49.91 22.18 21.47
CA CYS A 265 -50.28 20.79 21.20
C CYS A 265 -51.79 20.70 21.42
N SER A 266 -52.50 19.96 20.55
CA SER A 266 -53.95 19.78 20.62
C SER A 266 -54.30 18.48 19.90
N ASP A 267 -54.39 17.39 20.65
CA ASP A 267 -54.64 16.04 20.13
C ASP A 267 -56.11 15.83 19.74
N VAL A 268 -56.32 15.17 18.60
CA VAL A 268 -57.50 14.36 18.23
C VAL A 268 -57.01 13.16 17.41
#